data_AF-K2GKK3-F1
#
_entry.id   AF-K2GKK3-F1
#
_cell.length_a   1.000
_cell.length_b   1.000
_cell.length_c   1.000
_cell.angle_alpha   90.00
_cell.angle_beta   90.00
_cell.angle_gamma   90.00
#
_symmetry.space_group_name_H-M   'P 1'
#
loop_
_entity.id
_entity.type
_entity.pdbx_description
1 polymer ?
#
loop_
_entity_poly.entity_id
_entity_poly.type
_entity_poly.pdbx_seq_one_letter_code
_entity_poly.pdbx_strand_id
1 'polypeptide(L)' 'MELPPAIEPSSTRQMVDRMIAEHDLKVSIGSDFHGDHMPWIKLGNVPSLKPGQVGIWESFV' A
#
# COMPACT_ATOMS: atom_id res chain seq x y z
N MET A 1 6.58 4.57 -1.02
CA MET A 1 6.62 3.10 -1.14
C MET A 1 5.20 2.58 -1.14
N GLU A 2 4.84 1.70 -2.07
CA GLU A 2 3.49 1.12 -2.12
C GLU A 2 3.34 -0.04 -1.15
N LEU A 3 2.20 -0.12 -0.46
CA LEU A 3 1.88 -1.28 0.39
C LEU A 3 1.45 -2.47 -0.47
N PRO A 4 1.94 -3.69 -0.16
CA PRO A 4 1.48 -4.88 -0.85
C PRO A 4 0.01 -5.15 -0.53
N PRO A 5 -0.73 -5.77 -1.45
CA PRO A 5 -2.11 -6.17 -1.21
C PRO A 5 -2.21 -7.28 -0.17
N ALA A 6 -3.38 -7.41 0.47
CA ALA A 6 -3.59 -8.34 1.60
C ALA A 6 -3.45 -9.83 1.24
N ILE A 7 -3.45 -10.18 -0.05
CA ILE A 7 -3.23 -11.54 -0.54
C ILE A 7 -1.75 -11.96 -0.47
N GLU A 8 -0.83 -11.00 -0.45
CA GLU A 8 0.59 -11.29 -0.33
C GLU A 8 0.96 -11.82 1.06
N PRO A 9 2.03 -12.63 1.17
CA PRO A 9 2.50 -13.11 2.46
C PRO A 9 2.79 -11.97 3.44
N SER A 10 2.53 -12.22 4.73
CA SER A 10 2.78 -11.23 5.79
C SER A 10 4.25 -10.81 5.86
N SER A 11 5.19 -11.68 5.46
CA SER A 11 6.62 -11.37 5.37
C SER A 11 6.91 -10.28 4.35
N THR A 12 6.21 -10.26 3.20
CA THR A 12 6.31 -9.19 2.20
C THR A 12 5.90 -7.86 2.82
N ARG A 13 4.77 -7.83 3.53
CA ARG A 13 4.33 -6.61 4.24
C ARG A 13 5.33 -6.16 5.29
N GLN A 14 5.86 -7.07 6.10
CA GLN A 14 6.86 -6.75 7.13
C GLN A 14 8.16 -6.19 6.54
N MET A 15 8.64 -6.77 5.43
CA MET A 15 9.81 -6.26 4.71
C MET A 15 9.57 -4.84 4.18
N VAL A 16 8.42 -4.59 3.56
CA VAL A 16 8.05 -3.25 3.06
C VAL A 16 7.92 -2.23 4.20
N ASP A 17 7.29 -2.61 5.32
CA ASP A 17 7.15 -1.72 6.48
C ASP A 17 8.53 -1.35 7.06
N ARG A 18 9.48 -2.30 7.08
CA ARG A 18 10.86 -2.04 7.51
C ARG A 18 11.54 -1.02 6.58
N MET A 19 11.43 -1.19 5.27
CA MET A 19 11.99 -0.25 4.29
C MET A 19 11.39 1.15 4.43
N ILE A 20 10.08 1.24 4.71
CA ILE A 20 9.40 2.51 4.97
C ILE A 20 10.01 3.21 6.19
N ALA A 21 10.17 2.50 7.30
CA ALA A 21 10.71 3.06 8.54
C ALA A 21 12.20 3.42 8.44
N GLU A 22 13.02 2.59 7.80
CA GLU A 22 14.47 2.80 7.67
C GLU A 22 14.81 4.03 6.81
N HIS A 23 13.94 4.40 5.87
CA HIS A 23 14.20 5.47 4.91
C HIS A 23 13.21 6.63 4.98
N ASP A 24 12.38 6.68 6.03
CA ASP A 24 11.36 7.72 6.24
C ASP A 24 10.47 7.96 5.00
N LEU A 25 10.03 6.85 4.38
CA LEU A 25 9.28 6.92 3.13
C LEU A 25 7.79 7.16 3.40
N LYS A 26 7.20 8.11 2.69
CA LYS A 26 5.73 8.19 2.60
C LYS A 26 5.15 6.99 1.85
N VAL A 27 3.92 6.65 2.21
CA VAL A 27 3.24 5.41 1.80
C VAL A 27 2.20 5.69 0.72
N SER A 28 2.19 4.89 -0.35
CA SER A 28 1.08 4.85 -1.30
C SER A 28 0.27 3.57 -1.13
N ILE A 29 -1.00 3.63 -1.49
CA ILE A 29 -1.92 2.49 -1.53
C ILE A 29 -2.67 2.52 -2.85
N GLY A 30 -2.94 1.35 -3.41
CA GLY A 30 -3.61 1.20 -4.69
C GLY A 30 -4.32 -0.14 -4.76
N SER A 31 -5.42 -0.18 -5.51
CA SER A 31 -6.11 -1.44 -5.85
C SER A 31 -5.60 -2.01 -7.17
N ASP A 32 -4.78 -1.26 -7.92
CA ASP A 32 -4.32 -1.64 -9.25
C ASP A 32 -5.48 -2.11 -10.15
N PHE A 33 -6.60 -1.38 -10.08
CA PHE A 33 -7.84 -1.78 -10.74
C PHE A 33 -7.77 -1.49 -12.24
N HIS A 34 -8.01 -2.51 -13.07
CA HIS A 34 -8.25 -2.28 -14.49
C HIS A 34 -9.49 -2.99 -15.09
N GLY A 35 -10.61 -2.89 -14.37
CA GLY A 35 -11.93 -3.23 -14.89
C GLY A 35 -12.59 -4.42 -14.20
N ASP A 36 -13.92 -4.47 -14.26
CA ASP A 36 -14.71 -5.41 -13.46
C ASP A 36 -14.57 -6.89 -13.84
N HIS A 37 -14.15 -7.15 -15.08
CA HIS A 37 -14.00 -8.48 -15.65
C HIS A 37 -12.61 -9.08 -15.43
N MET A 38 -11.67 -8.32 -14.87
CA MET A 38 -10.31 -8.78 -14.62
C MET A 38 -10.18 -9.29 -13.17
N PRO A 39 -9.28 -10.25 -12.90
CA PRO A 39 -9.10 -10.85 -11.56
C PRO A 39 -8.36 -9.93 -10.57
N TRP A 40 -8.25 -8.64 -10.87
CA TRP A 40 -7.54 -7.66 -10.06
C TRP A 40 -8.36 -7.18 -8.86
N ILE A 41 -7.68 -6.49 -7.95
CA ILE A 41 -8.31 -6.04 -6.71
C ILE A 41 -9.38 -5.00 -7.06
N LYS A 42 -10.57 -5.19 -6.48
CA LYS A 42 -11.72 -4.30 -6.73
C LYS A 42 -11.38 -2.86 -6.36
N LEU A 43 -11.91 -1.92 -7.13
CA LEU A 43 -11.69 -0.49 -6.89
C LEU A 43 -12.04 -0.12 -5.45
N GLY A 44 -11.13 0.58 -4.78
CA GLY A 44 -11.29 1.01 -3.38
C GLY A 44 -10.97 -0.07 -2.34
N ASN A 45 -10.81 -1.34 -2.73
CA ASN A 45 -10.26 -2.36 -1.85
C ASN A 45 -8.73 -2.23 -1.81
N VAL A 46 -8.23 -1.44 -0.86
CA VAL A 46 -6.81 -1.08 -0.75
C VAL A 46 -6.27 -1.45 0.63
N PRO A 47 -4.96 -1.74 0.75
CA PRO A 47 -4.36 -2.00 2.05
C PRO A 47 -4.45 -0.77 2.97
N SER A 48 -4.62 -1.02 4.27
CA SER A 48 -4.61 0.02 5.29
C SER A 48 -3.20 0.35 5.76
N LEU A 49 -2.99 1.63 6.10
CA LEU A 49 -1.77 2.11 6.75
C LEU A 49 -1.66 1.53 8.16
N LYS A 50 -0.43 1.30 8.61
CA LYS A 50 -0.14 1.07 10.02
C LYS A 50 -0.06 2.40 10.78
N PRO A 51 -0.29 2.40 12.10
CA PRO A 51 -0.04 3.57 12.93
C PRO A 51 1.36 4.14 12.70
N GLY A 52 1.45 5.46 12.51
CA GLY A 52 2.70 6.18 12.27
C GLY A 52 3.15 6.23 10.80
N GLN A 53 2.55 5.45 9.90
CA GLN A 53 2.78 5.63 8.46
C GLN A 53 2.04 6.87 7.96
N VAL A 54 2.69 7.63 7.07
CA VAL A 54 2.14 8.85 6.47
C VAL A 54 1.82 8.61 5.00
N GLY A 55 0.59 8.93 4.59
CA GLY A 55 0.17 8.79 3.20
C GLY A 55 0.88 9.78 2.28
N ILE A 56 1.24 9.35 1.07
CA ILE A 56 1.86 10.23 0.07
C ILE A 56 0.94 11.39 -0.32
N TRP A 57 -0.38 11.17 -0.27
CA TRP A 57 -1.40 12.17 -0.56
C TRP A 57 -1.33 13.40 0.36
N GLU A 58 -0.73 13.28 1.55
CA GLU A 58 -0.49 14.41 2.45
C GLU A 58 0.64 15.35 1.97
N SER A 59 1.27 15.06 0.83
CA SER A 59 2.33 15.90 0.24
C SER A 59 1.84 16.83 -0.87
N PHE A 60 0.60 16.63 -1.33
CA PHE A 60 0.04 17.40 -2.42
C PHE A 60 -0.91 18.43 -1.84
N VAL A 61 -0.58 19.71 -2.06
CA VAL A 61 -1.38 20.89 -1.68
C VAL A 61 -1.77 21.62 -2.95
#